data_AF-A0A1H4QYS3-F1
#
_entry.id   AF-A0A1H4QYS3-F1
#
_cell.length_a   1.000
_cell.length_b   1.000
_cell.length_c   1.000
_cell.angle_alpha   90.00
_cell.angle_beta   90.00
_cell.angle_gamma   90.00
#
_symmetry.space_group_name_H-M   'P 1'
#
loop_
_entity.id
_entity.type
_entity.pdbx_description
1 polymer ?
#
loop_
_entity_poly.entity_id
_entity_poly.type
_entity_poly.pdbx_seq_one_letter_code
_entity_poly.pdbx_strand_id
1 'polypeptide(L)'
;MLDFVINTIIILVLLFVSYYLWKIGKERKENVLLLKMISLFILIHVVVFPIIYVLIIKNDPSSIEIDSKVLSFEKKSQLNNLELNYNKNDIDNQKLIIENILKNDKKLLEKETIYWFNDNDPFHEDEPDYSITTGSSTLYFYERDKEIPNEPYGRFIEVEPKDKSYKDFELKGDFEMSVIEILDKGLRRLELLSKERKNELKIIKSNKFWSYKEVLPYTINILFSDSFKPKKSFSQLVHFLHNVLVAVFLFGFIVSLLQNSLEDKKESNIEERLDRIEKTLKEIEDMLNGKRE
;
A
#
# COMPACT_ATOMS: atom_id res chain seq x y z
N MET A 1 8.94 4.14 -0.87
CA MET A 1 9.23 2.94 -1.70
C MET A 1 8.20 1.83 -1.46
N LEU A 2 7.86 1.53 -0.20
CA LEU A 2 6.86 0.52 0.17
C LEU A 2 5.49 0.75 -0.50
N ASP A 3 4.95 1.98 -0.49
CA ASP A 3 3.65 2.27 -1.13
C ASP A 3 3.65 2.02 -2.65
N PHE A 4 4.77 2.28 -3.32
CA PHE A 4 4.92 1.97 -4.73
C PHE A 4 4.89 0.45 -4.97
N VAL A 5 5.59 -0.32 -4.14
CA VAL A 5 5.60 -1.79 -4.19
C VAL A 5 4.19 -2.34 -3.93
N ILE A 6 3.51 -1.87 -2.87
CA ILE A 6 2.15 -2.30 -2.52
C ILE A 6 1.19 -2.00 -3.68
N ASN A 7 1.20 -0.79 -4.21
CA ASN A 7 0.35 -0.42 -5.35
C ASN A 7 0.63 -1.29 -6.59
N THR A 8 1.90 -1.59 -6.86
CA THR A 8 2.30 -2.46 -7.97
C THR A 8 1.78 -3.88 -7.78
N ILE A 9 1.92 -4.45 -6.58
CA ILE A 9 1.40 -5.77 -6.24
C ILE A 9 -0.12 -5.81 -6.43
N ILE A 10 -0.85 -4.82 -5.93
CA ILE A 10 -2.32 -4.75 -6.09
C ILE A 10 -2.70 -4.76 -7.58
N ILE A 11 -2.04 -3.94 -8.40
CA ILE A 11 -2.28 -3.88 -9.84
C ILE A 11 -1.98 -5.23 -10.52
N LEU A 12 -0.86 -5.87 -10.19
CA LEU A 12 -0.49 -7.17 -10.74
C LEU A 12 -1.49 -8.26 -10.37
N VAL A 13 -1.96 -8.29 -9.12
CA VAL A 13 -3.00 -9.22 -8.67
C VAL A 13 -4.29 -9.02 -9.45
N LEU A 14 -4.72 -7.77 -9.64
CA LEU A 14 -5.95 -7.46 -10.40
C LEU A 14 -5.82 -7.82 -11.88
N LEU A 15 -4.66 -7.58 -12.50
CA LEU A 15 -4.37 -7.99 -13.87
C LEU A 15 -4.37 -9.52 -14.00
N PHE A 16 -3.78 -10.23 -13.03
CA PHE A 16 -3.78 -11.69 -12.99
C PHE A 16 -5.20 -12.25 -12.87
N VAL A 17 -6.03 -11.69 -11.96
CA VAL A 17 -7.44 -12.08 -11.80
C VAL A 17 -8.23 -11.80 -13.07
N SER A 18 -8.09 -10.62 -13.67
CA SER A 18 -8.74 -10.28 -14.94
C SER A 18 -8.34 -11.26 -16.05
N TYR A 19 -7.05 -11.55 -16.20
CA TYR A 19 -6.55 -12.53 -17.17
C TYR A 19 -7.11 -13.93 -16.93
N TYR A 20 -7.12 -14.40 -15.68
CA TYR A 20 -7.61 -15.72 -15.32
C TYR A 20 -9.11 -15.87 -15.61
N LEU A 21 -9.92 -14.86 -15.27
CA LEU A 21 -11.35 -14.82 -15.60
C LEU A 21 -11.59 -14.86 -17.12
N TRP A 22 -10.78 -14.13 -17.89
CA TRP A 22 -10.85 -14.17 -19.35
C TRP A 22 -10.55 -15.58 -19.89
N LYS A 23 -9.52 -16.24 -19.34
CA LYS A 23 -9.11 -17.58 -19.74
C LYS A 23 -10.21 -18.61 -19.43
N ILE A 24 -10.75 -18.62 -18.21
CA ILE A 24 -11.87 -19.51 -17.85
C ILE A 24 -13.08 -19.24 -18.76
N GLY A 25 -13.39 -17.97 -19.02
CA GLY A 25 -14.45 -17.57 -19.93
C GLY A 25 -14.23 -18.04 -21.38
N LYS A 26 -13.02 -18.46 -21.77
CA LYS A 26 -12.75 -19.07 -23.08
C LYS A 26 -12.96 -20.59 -23.08
N GLU A 27 -12.75 -21.24 -21.94
CA GLU A 27 -12.76 -22.70 -21.79
C GLU A 27 -14.17 -23.26 -21.48
N ARG A 28 -14.99 -22.52 -20.75
CA ARG A 28 -16.38 -22.93 -20.44
C ARG A 28 -17.33 -22.59 -21.58
N LYS A 29 -18.39 -23.39 -21.80
CA LYS A 29 -19.47 -23.06 -22.76
C LYS A 29 -20.52 -22.13 -22.14
N GLU A 30 -20.84 -22.37 -20.87
CA GLU A 30 -21.76 -21.54 -20.09
C GLU A 30 -21.05 -20.27 -19.60
N ASN A 31 -21.78 -19.16 -19.53
CA ASN A 31 -21.32 -17.90 -18.92
C ASN A 31 -20.08 -17.24 -19.56
N VAL A 32 -19.72 -17.64 -20.79
CA VAL A 32 -18.57 -17.08 -21.56
C VAL A 32 -18.61 -15.55 -21.60
N LEU A 33 -19.75 -15.00 -22.00
CA LEU A 33 -19.94 -13.56 -22.16
C LEU A 33 -19.77 -12.84 -20.82
N LEU A 34 -20.41 -13.37 -19.77
CA LEU A 34 -20.38 -12.83 -18.42
C LEU A 34 -18.95 -12.74 -17.88
N LEU A 35 -18.18 -13.85 -17.95
CA LEU A 35 -16.82 -13.90 -17.45
C LEU A 35 -15.88 -12.95 -18.21
N LYS A 36 -16.03 -12.87 -19.54
CA LYS A 36 -15.26 -11.92 -20.37
C LYS A 36 -15.59 -10.47 -20.04
N MET A 37 -16.87 -10.16 -19.83
CA MET A 37 -17.30 -8.82 -19.43
C MET A 37 -16.75 -8.46 -18.04
N ILE A 38 -16.86 -9.35 -17.04
CA ILE A 38 -16.32 -9.10 -15.69
C ILE A 38 -14.81 -8.89 -15.76
N SER A 39 -14.09 -9.73 -16.52
CA SER A 39 -12.65 -9.58 -16.75
C SER A 39 -12.31 -8.20 -17.33
N LEU A 40 -13.02 -7.78 -18.39
CA LEU A 40 -12.81 -6.48 -19.05
C LEU A 40 -13.15 -5.32 -18.12
N PHE A 41 -14.20 -5.46 -17.31
CA PHE A 41 -14.57 -4.48 -16.31
C PHE A 41 -13.49 -4.32 -15.24
N ILE A 42 -12.97 -5.40 -14.68
CA ILE A 42 -11.85 -5.33 -13.74
C ILE A 42 -10.66 -4.62 -14.38
N LEU A 43 -10.28 -5.00 -15.60
CA LEU A 43 -9.16 -4.37 -16.30
C LEU A 43 -9.38 -2.86 -16.49
N ILE A 44 -10.51 -2.46 -17.06
CA ILE A 44 -10.71 -1.06 -17.43
C ILE A 44 -11.12 -0.22 -16.22
N HIS A 45 -12.17 -0.63 -15.50
CA HIS A 45 -12.77 0.13 -14.40
C HIS A 45 -11.93 0.10 -13.12
N VAL A 46 -11.37 -1.06 -12.77
CA VAL A 46 -10.64 -1.23 -11.49
C VAL A 46 -9.15 -0.95 -11.66
N VAL A 47 -8.54 -1.20 -12.82
CA VAL A 47 -7.10 -0.94 -13.01
C VAL A 47 -6.83 0.36 -13.79
N VAL A 48 -7.36 0.48 -15.02
CA VAL A 48 -6.99 1.60 -15.92
C VAL A 48 -7.51 2.94 -15.41
N PHE A 49 -8.80 3.05 -15.07
CA PHE A 49 -9.37 4.33 -14.64
C PHE A 49 -8.72 4.90 -13.37
N PRO A 50 -8.48 4.13 -12.29
CA PRO A 50 -7.86 4.68 -11.09
C PRO A 50 -6.43 5.17 -11.35
N ILE A 51 -5.67 4.48 -12.21
CA ILE A 51 -4.36 4.96 -12.68
C ILE A 51 -4.50 6.31 -13.39
N ILE A 52 -5.45 6.44 -14.33
CA ILE A 52 -5.70 7.70 -15.03
C ILE A 52 -6.06 8.82 -14.04
N TYR A 53 -6.94 8.57 -13.07
CA TYR A 53 -7.29 9.57 -12.06
C TYR A 53 -6.11 9.98 -11.19
N VAL A 54 -5.25 9.04 -10.77
CA VAL A 54 -4.01 9.36 -10.05
C VAL A 54 -3.12 10.29 -10.90
N LEU A 55 -2.95 9.98 -12.19
CA LEU A 55 -2.14 10.81 -13.09
C LEU A 55 -2.73 12.23 -13.23
N ILE A 56 -4.05 12.33 -13.40
CA ILE A 56 -4.78 13.61 -13.48
C ILE A 56 -4.56 14.44 -12.21
N ILE A 57 -4.79 13.85 -11.03
CA ILE A 57 -4.69 14.55 -9.74
C ILE A 57 -3.24 14.93 -9.43
N LYS A 58 -2.26 14.06 -9.69
CA LYS A 58 -0.84 14.38 -9.45
C LYS A 58 -0.34 15.50 -10.34
N ASN A 59 -0.76 15.51 -11.60
CA ASN A 59 -0.41 16.59 -12.52
C ASN A 59 -1.05 17.90 -12.05
N ASP A 60 -2.35 17.89 -11.83
CA ASP A 60 -3.13 19.05 -11.43
C ASP A 60 -4.29 18.70 -10.47
N PRO A 61 -4.11 18.91 -9.16
CA PRO A 61 -5.12 18.64 -8.14
C PRO A 61 -6.39 19.47 -8.28
N SER A 62 -6.33 20.63 -8.96
CA SER A 62 -7.51 21.47 -9.18
C SER A 62 -8.44 20.92 -10.27
N SER A 63 -7.98 19.90 -11.02
CA SER A 63 -8.73 19.30 -12.10
C SER A 63 -9.91 18.44 -11.63
N ILE A 64 -9.88 17.98 -10.37
CA ILE A 64 -10.93 17.21 -9.70
C ILE A 64 -11.16 17.82 -8.32
N GLU A 65 -12.38 18.28 -8.08
CA GLU A 65 -12.84 18.65 -6.74
C GLU A 65 -13.19 17.38 -5.97
N ILE A 66 -12.49 17.15 -4.87
CA ILE A 66 -12.70 16.01 -3.98
C ILE A 66 -13.54 16.48 -2.79
N ASP A 67 -14.50 15.67 -2.36
CA ASP A 67 -15.31 15.94 -1.17
C ASP A 67 -14.42 16.38 0.02
N SER A 68 -14.83 17.44 0.71
CA SER A 68 -13.99 18.08 1.72
C SER A 68 -13.74 17.17 2.93
N LYS A 69 -14.67 16.27 3.27
CA LYS A 69 -14.49 15.29 4.35
C LYS A 69 -13.48 14.24 3.93
N VAL A 70 -13.60 13.73 2.69
CA VAL A 70 -12.62 12.79 2.12
C VAL A 70 -11.22 13.41 2.09
N LEU A 71 -11.09 14.60 1.52
CA LEU A 71 -9.81 15.29 1.40
C LEU A 71 -9.17 15.56 2.77
N SER A 72 -9.97 16.00 3.75
CA SER A 72 -9.45 16.29 5.10
C SER A 72 -9.05 15.02 5.85
N PHE A 73 -9.82 13.93 5.72
CA PHE A 73 -9.49 12.63 6.30
C PHE A 73 -8.17 12.09 5.75
N GLU A 74 -8.03 12.03 4.43
CA GLU A 74 -6.82 11.53 3.77
C GLU A 74 -5.61 12.42 4.11
N LYS A 75 -5.78 13.75 4.07
CA LYS A 75 -4.71 14.69 4.44
C LYS A 75 -4.25 14.50 5.88
N LYS A 76 -5.17 14.23 6.82
CA LYS A 76 -4.83 13.94 8.21
C LYS A 76 -4.06 12.63 8.33
N SER A 77 -4.47 11.59 7.61
CA SER A 77 -3.74 10.31 7.57
C SER A 77 -2.30 10.50 7.07
N GLN A 78 -2.12 11.25 5.98
CA GLN A 78 -0.79 11.53 5.43
C GLN A 78 0.08 12.36 6.37
N LEU A 79 -0.50 13.36 7.07
CA LEU A 79 0.23 14.14 8.08
C LEU A 79 0.66 13.26 9.27
N ASN A 80 -0.19 12.35 9.72
CA ASN A 80 0.17 11.42 10.80
C ASN A 80 1.32 10.50 10.37
N ASN A 81 1.27 9.94 9.15
CA ASN A 81 2.34 9.11 8.62
C ASN A 81 3.66 9.89 8.49
N LEU A 82 3.58 11.16 8.07
CA LEU A 82 4.74 12.05 7.99
C LEU A 82 5.37 12.29 9.37
N GLU A 83 4.56 12.48 10.43
CA GLU A 83 5.10 12.64 11.80
C GLU A 83 5.70 11.35 12.35
N LEU A 84 5.13 10.18 12.02
CA LEU A 84 5.68 8.88 12.43
C LEU A 84 7.03 8.58 11.76
N ASN A 85 7.13 8.85 10.45
CA ASN A 85 8.35 8.54 9.68
C ASN A 85 9.43 9.63 9.79
N TYR A 86 9.02 10.87 10.04
CA TYR A 86 9.88 12.05 10.02
C TYR A 86 9.48 13.03 11.13
N ASN A 87 9.59 12.61 12.39
CA ASN A 87 9.30 13.48 13.53
C ASN A 87 10.22 14.71 13.49
N LYS A 88 9.62 15.89 13.33
CA LYS A 88 10.37 17.14 13.20
C LYS A 88 11.22 17.41 14.44
N ASN A 89 10.65 17.23 15.62
CA ASN A 89 11.32 17.55 16.88
C ASN A 89 12.51 16.62 17.09
N ASP A 90 12.37 15.34 16.72
CA ASP A 90 13.46 14.38 16.85
C ASP A 90 14.60 14.75 15.91
N ILE A 91 14.31 15.02 14.62
CA ILE A 91 15.31 15.44 13.64
C ILE A 91 16.04 16.71 14.09
N ASP A 92 15.30 17.74 14.50
CA ASP A 92 15.87 19.03 14.89
C ASP A 92 16.70 18.92 16.19
N ASN A 93 16.21 18.15 17.18
CA ASN A 93 16.94 17.91 18.43
C ASN A 93 18.21 17.10 18.21
N GLN A 94 18.13 16.00 17.44
CA GLN A 94 19.28 15.16 17.16
C GLN A 94 20.36 15.95 16.38
N LYS A 95 19.94 16.79 15.43
CA LYS A 95 20.85 17.67 14.70
C LYS A 95 21.58 18.62 15.63
N LEU A 96 20.85 19.29 16.53
CA LEU A 96 21.42 20.22 17.50
C LEU A 96 22.43 19.54 18.43
N ILE A 97 22.12 18.33 18.90
CA ILE A 97 23.02 17.55 19.77
C ILE A 97 24.32 17.21 19.04
N ILE A 98 24.24 16.65 17.83
CA ILE A 98 25.42 16.30 17.03
C ILE A 98 26.26 17.54 16.71
N GLU A 99 25.64 18.65 16.31
CA GLU A 99 26.33 19.92 16.07
C GLU A 99 27.07 20.43 17.31
N ASN A 100 26.46 20.29 18.49
CA ASN A 100 27.05 20.72 19.76
C ASN A 100 28.29 19.89 20.11
N ILE A 101 28.22 18.57 19.95
CA ILE A 101 29.34 17.63 20.17
C ILE A 101 30.50 17.95 19.22
N LEU A 102 30.21 18.06 17.92
CA LEU A 102 31.21 18.36 16.89
C LEU A 102 31.86 19.74 17.08
N LYS A 103 31.16 20.69 17.72
CA LYS A 103 31.68 22.04 17.96
C LYS A 103 32.51 22.13 19.24
N ASN A 104 32.02 21.56 20.34
CA ASN A 104 32.62 21.77 21.66
C ASN A 104 33.63 20.70 22.05
N ASP A 105 33.41 19.45 21.60
CA ASP A 105 34.16 18.29 22.08
C ASP A 105 35.09 17.71 21.01
N LYS A 106 35.22 18.37 19.85
CA LYS A 106 36.03 17.91 18.72
C LYS A 106 37.44 17.45 19.09
N LYS A 107 38.14 18.23 19.92
CA LYS A 107 39.51 17.92 20.36
C LYS A 107 39.60 16.71 21.30
N LEU A 108 38.52 16.41 22.03
CA LEU A 108 38.41 15.20 22.84
C LEU A 108 38.17 14.01 21.90
N LEU A 109 37.21 14.13 20.98
CA LEU A 109 36.88 13.10 19.98
C LEU A 109 38.05 12.72 19.06
N GLU A 110 38.99 13.64 18.79
CA GLU A 110 40.22 13.38 18.03
C GLU A 110 41.24 12.50 18.79
N LYS A 111 41.13 12.39 20.12
CA LYS A 111 42.09 11.69 21.00
C LYS A 111 41.52 10.41 21.62
N GLU A 112 40.22 10.21 21.50
CA GLU A 112 39.49 9.12 22.16
C GLU A 112 39.55 7.86 21.29
N THR A 113 40.20 6.81 21.80
CA THR A 113 40.16 5.46 21.23
C THR A 113 38.83 4.79 21.58
N ILE A 114 38.13 4.32 20.55
CA ILE A 114 36.89 3.57 20.71
C ILE A 114 37.21 2.16 21.19
N TYR A 115 36.63 1.74 22.32
CA TYR A 115 36.75 0.38 22.82
C TYR A 115 35.54 -0.45 22.43
N TRP A 116 35.79 -1.72 22.13
CA TRP A 116 34.77 -2.74 21.86
C TRP A 116 34.58 -3.55 23.13
N PHE A 117 33.34 -3.71 23.61
CA PHE A 117 33.04 -4.78 24.55
C PHE A 117 32.95 -6.10 23.77
N ASN A 118 33.60 -7.14 24.29
CA ASN A 118 33.81 -8.41 23.62
C ASN A 118 32.64 -9.37 23.94
N ASP A 119 32.17 -10.12 22.96
CA ASP A 119 30.93 -10.95 22.93
C ASP A 119 30.81 -12.08 23.98
N ASN A 120 31.69 -12.16 24.98
CA ASN A 120 31.75 -13.28 25.92
C ASN A 120 31.09 -13.04 27.28
N ASP A 121 30.50 -11.86 27.52
CA ASP A 121 29.73 -11.61 28.74
C ASP A 121 28.23 -11.81 28.45
N PRO A 122 27.54 -12.73 29.15
CA PRO A 122 26.11 -12.93 28.94
C PRO A 122 25.33 -11.72 29.45
N PHE A 123 24.95 -10.84 28.53
CA PHE A 123 24.18 -9.62 28.80
C PHE A 123 22.88 -9.92 29.60
N HIS A 124 22.64 -9.14 30.64
CA HIS A 124 21.33 -9.03 31.29
C HIS A 124 20.43 -8.10 30.45
N GLU A 125 19.15 -8.45 30.26
CA GLU A 125 18.18 -7.76 29.38
C GLU A 125 17.98 -6.24 29.67
N ASP A 126 18.53 -5.75 30.78
CA ASP A 126 18.43 -4.35 31.23
C ASP A 126 19.75 -3.56 31.08
N GLU A 127 20.84 -4.18 30.59
CA GLU A 127 22.15 -3.56 30.43
C GLU A 127 22.44 -3.15 28.98
N PRO A 128 23.16 -2.04 28.76
CA PRO A 128 23.53 -1.59 27.42
C PRO A 128 24.51 -2.56 26.77
N ASP A 129 24.21 -2.94 25.52
CA ASP A 129 25.03 -3.84 24.70
C ASP A 129 26.47 -3.31 24.55
N TYR A 130 26.68 -1.99 24.53
CA TYR A 130 28.02 -1.41 24.66
C TYR A 130 28.03 0.01 25.24
N SER A 131 29.20 0.54 25.58
CA SER A 131 29.36 1.95 25.98
C SER A 131 30.66 2.59 25.45
N ILE A 132 30.62 3.88 25.13
CA ILE A 132 31.80 4.72 24.88
C ILE A 132 31.92 5.74 26.00
N THR A 133 32.96 5.61 26.81
CA THR A 133 33.24 6.58 27.89
C THR A 133 34.24 7.61 27.40
N THR A 134 33.82 8.88 27.38
CA THR A 134 34.70 10.03 27.23
C THR A 134 35.06 10.64 28.58
N GLY A 135 36.07 11.51 28.61
CA GLY A 135 36.44 12.25 29.82
C GLY A 135 35.33 13.11 30.46
N SER A 136 34.19 13.32 29.79
CA SER A 136 33.09 14.17 30.29
C SER A 136 31.69 13.55 30.16
N SER A 137 31.55 12.40 29.51
CA SER A 137 30.26 11.75 29.28
C SER A 137 30.45 10.28 28.94
N THR A 138 29.52 9.43 29.39
CA THR A 138 29.44 8.03 28.98
C THR A 138 28.29 7.89 27.99
N LEU A 139 28.54 7.22 26.88
CA LEU A 139 27.60 6.93 25.81
C LEU A 139 27.22 5.45 25.94
N TYR A 140 25.93 5.09 25.91
CA TYR A 140 25.45 3.72 26.05
C TYR A 140 24.74 3.26 24.77
N PHE A 141 24.72 1.97 24.44
CA PHE A 141 24.18 1.44 23.18
C PHE A 141 23.21 0.29 23.47
N TYR A 142 22.03 0.29 22.84
CA TYR A 142 21.02 -0.76 22.95
C TYR A 142 20.50 -1.13 21.55
N GLU A 143 20.54 -2.41 21.19
CA GLU A 143 20.08 -2.95 19.91
C GLU A 143 18.63 -3.45 20.05
N ARG A 144 17.67 -2.83 19.34
CA ARG A 144 16.29 -3.34 19.26
C ARG A 144 15.90 -3.72 17.83
N ASP A 145 15.36 -4.95 17.74
CA ASP A 145 14.73 -5.62 16.60
C ASP A 145 15.64 -6.26 15.53
N LYS A 146 16.04 -7.52 15.81
CA LYS A 146 16.02 -8.75 14.96
C LYS A 146 17.32 -9.57 15.00
N GLU A 147 17.14 -10.88 14.76
CA GLU A 147 18.15 -11.96 14.65
C GLU A 147 19.58 -11.46 14.40
N ILE A 148 20.40 -11.62 15.44
CA ILE A 148 21.82 -11.34 15.47
C ILE A 148 22.47 -12.09 14.30
N PRO A 149 23.03 -11.40 13.28
CA PRO A 149 23.86 -12.06 12.29
C PRO A 149 25.07 -12.69 13.01
N ASN A 150 25.57 -13.85 12.55
CA ASN A 150 26.73 -14.54 13.15
C ASN A 150 28.05 -13.73 13.15
N GLU A 151 28.02 -12.48 12.68
CA GLU A 151 29.11 -11.52 12.65
C GLU A 151 28.50 -10.14 13.01
N PRO A 152 29.13 -9.32 13.87
CA PRO A 152 28.52 -8.09 14.38
C PRO A 152 28.43 -7.01 13.28
N TYR A 153 27.24 -6.45 13.04
CA TYR A 153 27.00 -5.39 12.05
C TYR A 153 26.12 -4.25 12.62
N GLY A 154 26.66 -3.44 13.52
CA GLY A 154 25.98 -2.22 13.98
C GLY A 154 26.70 -1.52 15.12
N ARG A 155 26.57 -0.18 15.19
CA ARG A 155 26.90 0.62 16.39
C ARG A 155 25.71 1.53 16.68
N PHE A 156 25.30 1.63 17.94
CA PHE A 156 24.37 2.66 18.40
C PHE A 156 25.23 3.78 19.03
N ILE A 157 24.69 4.98 19.20
CA ILE A 157 25.34 6.08 19.93
C ILE A 157 24.31 6.77 20.83
N GLU A 158 24.20 6.45 22.12
CA GLU A 158 23.41 7.31 23.04
C GLU A 158 24.29 8.44 23.55
N VAL A 159 23.82 9.69 23.48
CA VAL A 159 24.55 10.84 24.02
C VAL A 159 23.82 11.33 25.26
N GLU A 160 24.45 11.20 26.44
CA GLU A 160 23.92 11.77 27.68
C GLU A 160 24.14 13.29 27.71
N PRO A 161 23.08 14.12 27.66
CA PRO A 161 23.19 15.55 27.91
C PRO A 161 23.51 15.81 29.38
N LYS A 162 24.19 16.91 29.72
CA LYS A 162 24.51 17.30 31.11
C LYS A 162 23.28 17.36 32.05
N ASP A 163 22.08 17.42 31.48
CA ASP A 163 20.77 17.48 32.12
C ASP A 163 20.08 16.11 32.35
N LYS A 164 20.76 14.98 32.10
CA LYS A 164 20.27 13.61 32.38
C LYS A 164 18.97 13.21 31.64
N SER A 165 18.68 13.86 30.52
CA SER A 165 17.57 13.47 29.65
C SER A 165 18.06 12.47 28.59
N TYR A 166 17.89 11.17 28.87
CA TYR A 166 18.30 10.08 27.98
C TYR A 166 17.64 10.20 26.58
N LYS A 167 18.44 10.05 25.52
CA LYS A 167 17.97 9.98 24.13
C LYS A 167 18.86 9.06 23.32
N ASP A 168 18.29 7.94 22.91
CA ASP A 168 18.93 6.93 22.07
C ASP A 168 19.16 7.46 20.64
N PHE A 169 20.35 7.21 20.07
CA PHE A 169 20.58 7.38 18.64
C PHE A 169 21.10 6.07 18.03
N GLU A 170 20.62 5.75 16.83
CA GLU A 170 21.10 4.63 16.03
C GLU A 170 21.95 5.14 14.86
N LEU A 171 23.24 4.80 14.83
CA LEU A 171 24.19 5.26 13.80
C LEU A 171 25.00 4.10 13.19
N LYS A 172 24.55 3.57 12.05
CA LYS A 172 25.24 2.49 11.31
C LYS A 172 26.50 3.01 10.58
N GLY A 173 27.66 2.50 10.98
CA GLY A 173 28.98 2.88 10.46
C GLY A 173 29.82 1.67 10.00
N ASP A 174 30.80 1.95 9.13
CA ASP A 174 31.83 1.03 8.68
C ASP A 174 33.04 1.13 9.63
N PHE A 175 33.78 0.03 9.81
CA PHE A 175 34.73 -0.19 10.91
C PHE A 175 36.00 0.68 10.86
N GLU A 176 36.23 1.40 9.74
CA GLU A 176 37.40 2.25 9.54
C GLU A 176 37.13 3.75 9.82
N MET A 177 35.89 4.14 10.13
CA MET A 177 35.53 5.55 10.35
C MET A 177 35.77 6.01 11.80
N SER A 178 36.34 7.20 11.95
CA SER A 178 36.44 7.92 13.23
C SER A 178 35.06 8.35 13.77
N VAL A 179 34.95 8.61 15.08
CA VAL A 179 33.71 9.11 15.70
C VAL A 179 33.21 10.39 15.02
N ILE A 180 34.14 11.27 14.65
CA ILE A 180 33.82 12.52 13.93
C ILE A 180 33.17 12.21 12.58
N GLU A 181 33.71 11.26 11.81
CA GLU A 181 33.14 10.85 10.53
C GLU A 181 31.75 10.21 10.68
N ILE A 182 31.54 9.44 11.75
CA ILE A 182 30.22 8.85 12.06
C ILE A 182 29.21 9.95 12.39
N LEU A 183 29.57 10.92 13.23
CA LEU A 183 28.72 12.05 13.59
C LEU A 183 28.42 12.94 12.38
N ASP A 184 29.41 13.23 11.54
CA ASP A 184 29.23 13.98 10.28
C ASP A 184 28.30 13.23 9.32
N LYS A 185 28.40 11.90 9.22
CA LYS A 185 27.50 11.07 8.42
C LYS A 185 26.07 11.10 8.99
N GLY A 186 25.93 11.04 10.31
CA GLY A 186 24.66 11.21 11.01
C GLY A 186 24.00 12.55 10.73
N LEU A 187 24.76 13.64 10.81
CA LEU A 187 24.29 14.99 10.52
C LEU A 187 23.81 15.12 9.07
N ARG A 188 24.59 14.62 8.09
CA ARG A 188 24.16 14.58 6.67
C ARG A 188 22.88 13.76 6.47
N ARG A 189 22.72 12.64 7.19
CA ARG A 189 21.49 11.84 7.15
C ARG A 189 20.31 12.62 7.69
N LEU A 190 20.45 13.31 8.82
CA LEU A 190 19.38 14.15 9.39
C LEU A 190 19.00 15.31 8.47
N GLU A 191 19.96 15.91 7.78
CA GLU A 191 19.71 16.93 6.77
C GLU A 191 18.92 16.38 5.57
N LEU A 192 19.25 15.18 5.12
CA LEU A 192 18.50 14.48 4.09
C LEU A 192 17.06 14.21 4.55
N LEU A 193 16.87 13.66 5.75
CA LEU A 193 15.55 13.40 6.32
C LEU A 193 14.72 14.69 6.46
N SER A 194 15.33 15.80 6.91
CA SER A 194 14.68 17.12 6.98
C SER A 194 14.24 17.61 5.60
N LYS A 195 15.05 17.39 4.56
CA LYS A 195 14.72 17.73 3.17
C LYS A 195 13.59 16.86 2.62
N GLU A 196 13.64 15.55 2.86
CA GLU A 196 12.58 14.60 2.50
C GLU A 196 11.26 14.99 3.14
N ARG A 197 11.25 15.23 4.45
CA ARG A 197 10.08 15.73 5.18
C ARG A 197 9.48 16.99 4.56
N LYS A 198 10.31 17.99 4.23
CA LYS A 198 9.86 19.24 3.60
C LYS A 198 9.21 18.98 2.23
N ASN A 199 9.78 18.07 1.45
CA ASN A 199 9.23 17.68 0.15
C ASN A 199 7.87 16.97 0.31
N GLU A 200 7.77 16.01 1.21
CA GLU A 200 6.51 15.31 1.49
C GLU A 200 5.43 16.27 2.01
N LEU A 201 5.78 17.16 2.95
CA LEU A 201 4.86 18.18 3.44
C LEU A 201 4.37 19.11 2.31
N LYS A 202 5.22 19.44 1.33
CA LYS A 202 4.82 20.21 0.15
C LYS A 202 3.83 19.43 -0.71
N ILE A 203 4.08 18.15 -0.96
CA ILE A 203 3.16 17.25 -1.67
C ILE A 203 1.80 17.21 -0.96
N ILE A 204 1.80 17.02 0.36
CA ILE A 204 0.59 16.98 1.20
C ILE A 204 -0.18 18.31 1.14
N LYS A 205 0.52 19.44 1.31
CA LYS A 205 -0.10 20.78 1.26
C LYS A 205 -0.67 21.11 -0.11
N SER A 206 -0.04 20.62 -1.18
CA SER A 206 -0.52 20.78 -2.55
C SER A 206 -1.61 19.79 -2.96
N ASN A 207 -2.05 18.89 -2.06
CA ASN A 207 -3.03 17.84 -2.35
C ASN A 207 -2.59 16.87 -3.48
N LYS A 208 -1.27 16.63 -3.64
CA LYS A 208 -0.69 15.74 -4.65
C LYS A 208 -0.31 14.35 -4.11
N PHE A 209 -0.77 14.01 -2.91
CA PHE A 209 -0.39 12.80 -2.17
C PHE A 209 -1.17 11.53 -2.58
N TRP A 210 -2.10 11.63 -3.53
CA TRP A 210 -2.93 10.52 -3.97
C TRP A 210 -2.12 9.42 -4.65
N SER A 211 -2.31 8.18 -4.22
CA SER A 211 -1.81 6.99 -4.90
C SER A 211 -2.98 6.13 -5.39
N TYR A 212 -2.66 5.01 -6.05
CA TYR A 212 -3.67 4.11 -6.59
C TYR A 212 -4.61 3.60 -5.49
N LYS A 213 -4.06 3.18 -4.36
CA LYS A 213 -4.82 2.68 -3.20
C LYS A 213 -5.84 3.70 -2.68
N GLU A 214 -5.47 4.98 -2.56
CA GLU A 214 -6.40 6.01 -2.06
C GLU A 214 -7.46 6.36 -3.10
N VAL A 215 -7.14 6.36 -4.40
CA VAL A 215 -8.11 6.72 -5.46
C VAL A 215 -9.11 5.59 -5.74
N LEU A 216 -8.68 4.33 -5.65
CA LEU A 216 -9.47 3.14 -6.00
C LEU A 216 -10.90 3.12 -5.40
N PRO A 217 -11.12 3.27 -4.08
CA PRO A 217 -12.47 3.20 -3.50
C PRO A 217 -13.42 4.26 -4.04
N TYR A 218 -12.92 5.43 -4.43
CA TYR A 218 -13.75 6.51 -4.99
C TYR A 218 -14.09 6.25 -6.46
N THR A 219 -13.15 5.67 -7.21
CA THR A 219 -13.37 5.29 -8.60
C THR A 219 -14.32 4.11 -8.78
N ILE A 220 -14.35 3.18 -7.83
CA ILE A 220 -15.34 2.09 -7.80
C ILE A 220 -16.75 2.66 -7.61
N ASN A 221 -16.87 3.68 -6.76
CA ASN A 221 -18.15 4.32 -6.42
C ASN A 221 -18.46 5.55 -7.28
N ILE A 222 -17.86 5.66 -8.47
CA ILE A 222 -17.97 6.86 -9.32
C ILE A 222 -19.43 7.18 -9.72
N LEU A 223 -20.28 6.17 -9.88
CA LEU A 223 -21.69 6.34 -10.25
C LEU A 223 -22.59 6.69 -9.05
N PHE A 224 -22.16 6.38 -7.84
CA PHE A 224 -23.00 6.43 -6.64
C PHE A 224 -22.54 7.48 -5.63
N SER A 225 -21.41 8.15 -5.89
CA SER A 225 -20.86 9.15 -4.98
C SER A 225 -20.45 10.41 -5.71
N ASP A 226 -20.77 11.53 -5.09
CA ASP A 226 -20.32 12.88 -5.47
C ASP A 226 -18.90 13.18 -4.98
N SER A 227 -18.14 12.15 -4.60
CA SER A 227 -16.83 12.28 -3.96
C SER A 227 -15.82 12.95 -4.89
N PHE A 228 -15.92 12.72 -6.20
CA PHE A 228 -14.99 13.16 -7.24
C PHE A 228 -15.75 13.95 -8.30
N LYS A 229 -15.62 15.29 -8.28
CA LYS A 229 -16.28 16.20 -9.23
C LYS A 229 -15.26 16.76 -10.22
N PRO A 230 -15.28 16.35 -11.50
CA PRO A 230 -14.32 16.86 -12.48
C PRO A 230 -14.58 18.35 -12.79
N LYS A 231 -13.51 19.17 -12.76
CA LYS A 231 -13.58 20.62 -13.03
C LYS A 231 -13.03 21.01 -14.40
N LYS A 232 -11.97 20.36 -14.86
CA LYS A 232 -11.33 20.66 -16.14
C LYS A 232 -11.90 19.79 -17.26
N SER A 233 -11.89 20.30 -18.49
CA SER A 233 -12.47 19.62 -19.66
C SER A 233 -11.91 18.22 -19.88
N PHE A 234 -10.61 18.01 -19.70
CA PHE A 234 -10.01 16.67 -19.81
C PHE A 234 -10.53 15.72 -18.72
N SER A 235 -10.56 16.15 -17.46
CA SER A 235 -11.10 15.35 -16.36
C SER A 235 -12.60 15.07 -16.53
N GLN A 236 -13.35 16.02 -17.08
CA GLN A 236 -14.77 15.84 -17.41
C GLN A 236 -14.96 14.80 -18.50
N LEU A 237 -14.15 14.84 -19.55
CA LEU A 237 -14.16 13.83 -20.61
C LEU A 237 -13.84 12.44 -20.06
N VAL A 238 -12.77 12.31 -19.26
CA VAL A 238 -12.38 11.03 -18.64
C VAL A 238 -13.51 10.51 -17.74
N HIS A 239 -14.10 11.37 -16.92
CA HIS A 239 -15.22 11.01 -16.05
C HIS A 239 -16.47 10.59 -16.83
N PHE A 240 -16.80 11.31 -17.91
CA PHE A 240 -17.90 10.96 -18.80
C PHE A 240 -17.68 9.57 -19.44
N LEU A 241 -16.49 9.33 -20.01
CA LEU A 241 -16.13 8.03 -20.60
C LEU A 241 -16.18 6.91 -19.57
N HIS A 242 -15.73 7.18 -18.33
CA HIS A 242 -15.82 6.23 -17.22
C HIS A 242 -17.27 5.87 -16.92
N ASN A 243 -18.14 6.86 -16.76
CA ASN A 243 -19.56 6.64 -16.45
C ASN A 243 -20.29 5.90 -17.57
N VAL A 244 -20.03 6.25 -18.84
CA VAL A 244 -20.60 5.54 -20.00
C VAL A 244 -20.14 4.07 -20.00
N LEU A 245 -18.86 3.81 -19.77
CA LEU A 245 -18.34 2.45 -19.72
C LEU A 245 -18.98 1.62 -18.60
N VAL A 246 -19.13 2.20 -17.40
CA VAL A 246 -19.79 1.50 -16.28
C VAL A 246 -21.26 1.25 -16.60
N ALA A 247 -21.98 2.22 -17.16
CA ALA A 247 -23.38 2.06 -17.54
C ALA A 247 -23.57 0.96 -18.60
N VAL A 248 -22.73 0.94 -19.64
CA VAL A 248 -22.75 -0.11 -20.68
C VAL A 248 -22.44 -1.48 -20.06
N PHE A 249 -21.47 -1.56 -19.15
CA PHE A 249 -21.16 -2.79 -18.45
C PHE A 249 -22.34 -3.28 -17.59
N LEU A 250 -22.94 -2.41 -16.78
CA LEU A 250 -24.08 -2.76 -15.93
C LEU A 250 -25.28 -3.23 -16.77
N PHE A 251 -25.56 -2.54 -17.87
CA PHE A 251 -26.62 -2.95 -18.79
C PHE A 251 -26.32 -4.31 -19.42
N GLY A 252 -25.10 -4.51 -19.94
CA GLY A 252 -24.67 -5.80 -20.48
C GLY A 252 -24.74 -6.92 -19.45
N PHE A 253 -24.36 -6.63 -18.20
CA PHE A 253 -24.42 -7.57 -17.08
C PHE A 253 -25.87 -7.98 -16.78
N ILE A 254 -26.79 -7.03 -16.68
CA ILE A 254 -28.22 -7.31 -16.47
C ILE A 254 -28.79 -8.13 -17.63
N VAL A 255 -28.49 -7.77 -18.88
CA VAL A 255 -28.94 -8.52 -20.06
C VAL A 255 -28.41 -9.95 -20.03
N SER A 256 -27.13 -10.15 -19.70
CA SER A 256 -26.54 -11.48 -19.58
C SER A 256 -27.21 -12.33 -18.49
N LEU A 257 -27.52 -11.74 -17.34
CA LEU A 257 -28.22 -12.44 -16.26
C LEU A 257 -29.65 -12.84 -16.67
N LEU A 258 -30.36 -11.94 -17.37
CA LEU A 258 -31.71 -12.22 -17.86
C LEU A 258 -31.72 -13.31 -18.93
N GLN A 259 -30.75 -13.31 -19.84
CA GLN A 259 -30.61 -14.36 -20.87
C GLN A 259 -30.40 -15.74 -20.24
N ASN A 260 -29.44 -15.85 -19.31
CA ASN A 260 -29.18 -17.12 -18.60
C ASN A 260 -30.42 -17.61 -17.84
N SER A 261 -31.11 -16.72 -17.11
CA SER A 261 -32.31 -17.09 -16.36
C SER A 261 -33.46 -17.57 -17.27
N LEU A 262 -33.53 -17.09 -18.50
CA LEU A 262 -34.53 -17.54 -19.49
C LEU A 262 -34.14 -18.88 -20.12
N GLU A 263 -32.85 -19.13 -20.34
CA GLU A 263 -32.34 -20.42 -20.83
C GLU A 263 -32.60 -21.55 -19.81
N ASP A 264 -32.27 -21.33 -18.53
CA ASP A 264 -32.52 -22.30 -17.46
C ASP A 264 -34.00 -22.68 -17.36
N LYS A 265 -34.91 -21.69 -17.49
CA LYS A 265 -36.36 -21.94 -17.50
C LYS A 265 -36.81 -22.76 -18.71
N LYS A 266 -36.17 -22.56 -19.86
CA LYS A 266 -36.49 -23.29 -21.09
C LYS A 266 -36.03 -24.74 -20.98
N GLU A 267 -34.83 -24.99 -20.46
CA GLU A 267 -34.32 -26.34 -20.23
C GLU A 267 -35.19 -27.09 -19.23
N SER A 268 -35.53 -26.47 -18.08
CA SER A 268 -36.43 -27.07 -17.08
C SER A 268 -37.80 -27.44 -17.65
N ASN A 269 -38.39 -26.59 -18.51
CA ASN A 269 -39.66 -26.90 -19.17
C ASN A 269 -39.54 -28.07 -20.16
N ILE A 270 -38.41 -28.16 -20.89
CA ILE A 270 -38.16 -29.28 -21.81
C ILE A 270 -38.02 -30.59 -21.02
N GLU A 271 -37.26 -30.59 -19.93
CA GLU A 271 -37.11 -31.77 -19.05
C GLU A 271 -38.45 -32.22 -18.49
N GLU A 272 -39.29 -31.30 -17.99
CA GLU A 272 -40.64 -31.62 -17.49
C GLU A 272 -41.55 -32.20 -18.59
N ARG A 273 -41.39 -31.75 -19.84
CA ARG A 273 -42.12 -32.31 -20.99
C ARG A 273 -41.62 -33.71 -21.36
N LEU A 274 -40.32 -33.95 -21.30
CA LEU A 274 -39.74 -35.27 -21.58
C LEU A 274 -40.16 -36.29 -20.52
N ASP A 275 -40.12 -35.92 -19.24
CA ASP A 275 -40.55 -36.78 -18.13
C ASP A 275 -42.04 -37.16 -18.24
N ARG A 276 -42.90 -36.20 -18.62
CA ARG A 276 -44.32 -36.49 -18.93
C ARG A 276 -44.48 -37.47 -20.09
N ILE A 277 -43.72 -37.30 -21.17
CA ILE A 277 -43.77 -38.21 -22.33
C ILE A 277 -43.32 -39.62 -21.92
N GLU A 278 -42.24 -39.74 -21.17
CA GLU A 278 -41.72 -41.02 -20.68
C GLU A 278 -42.73 -41.74 -19.78
N LYS A 279 -43.35 -41.00 -18.86
CA LYS A 279 -44.42 -41.53 -18.00
C LYS A 279 -45.62 -42.03 -18.82
N THR A 280 -46.08 -41.27 -19.81
CA THR A 280 -47.19 -41.68 -20.68
C THR A 280 -46.84 -42.91 -21.53
N LEU A 281 -45.61 -43.00 -22.05
CA LEU A 281 -45.17 -44.17 -22.81
C LEU A 281 -45.16 -45.43 -21.94
N LYS A 282 -44.70 -45.32 -20.69
CA LYS A 282 -44.71 -46.42 -19.73
C LYS A 282 -46.13 -46.89 -19.39
N GLU A 283 -47.06 -45.97 -19.15
CA GLU A 283 -48.47 -46.29 -18.93
C GLU A 283 -49.09 -47.04 -20.13
N ILE A 284 -48.76 -46.64 -21.37
CA ILE A 284 -49.21 -47.32 -22.59
C ILE A 284 -48.63 -48.73 -22.68
N GLU A 285 -47.34 -48.91 -22.38
CA GLU A 285 -46.67 -50.21 -22.40
C GLU A 285 -47.29 -51.18 -21.38
N ASP A 286 -47.53 -50.71 -20.15
CA ASP A 286 -48.19 -51.48 -19.09
C ASP A 286 -49.61 -51.91 -19.51
N MET A 287 -50.37 -51.01 -20.17
CA MET A 287 -51.71 -51.33 -20.70
C MET A 287 -51.68 -52.37 -21.83
N LEU A 288 -50.64 -52.37 -22.67
CA LEU A 288 -50.49 -53.33 -23.76
C LEU A 288 -50.08 -54.71 -23.24
N ASN A 289 -49.24 -54.76 -22.20
CA ASN A 289 -48.80 -56.00 -21.57
C ASN A 289 -49.89 -56.63 -20.69
N GLY A 290 -50.66 -55.82 -19.95
CA GLY A 290 -51.80 -56.31 -19.14
C GLY A 290 -53.01 -56.78 -19.95
N LYS A 291 -53.10 -56.43 -21.24
CA LYS A 291 -54.11 -56.97 -22.17
C LYS A 291 -53.73 -58.32 -22.79
N ARG A 292 -52.56 -58.87 -22.46
CA ARG A 292 -52.08 -60.18 -22.95
C ARG A 292 -52.28 -61.33 -21.96
N GLU A 293 -52.90 -61.08 -20.81
CA GLU A 293 -53.41 -62.10 -19.89
C GLU A 293 -54.90 -62.35 -20.12
#